data_AF-A0A955KZ41-F1
#
_entry.id   AF-A0A955KZ41-F1
#
_cell.length_a   1.000
_cell.length_b   1.000
_cell.length_c   1.000
_cell.angle_alpha   90.00
_cell.angle_beta   90.00
_cell.angle_gamma   90.00
#
_symmetry.space_group_name_H-M   'P 1'
#
loop_
_entity.id
_entity.type
_entity.pdbx_description
1 polymer ?
#
loop_
_entity_poly.entity_id
_entity_poly.type
_entity_poly.pdbx_seq_one_letter_code
_entity_poly.pdbx_strand_id
1 'polypeptide(L)'
;GRLGNLFNHELYGPPTDLPWGVFIRPANRLPGYESYNYFHPLFLYEAVGNLILFALLYRAYKKGEVGQRMLALYIAGYGIIRYLLDFLRLEGVSGIYGLSYTQWGILGLFIFAFVFGVAYQLWHKRKYGKWFTDINEKIR
;
A
#
# COMPACT_ATOMS: atom_id res chain seq x y z
N GLY A 1 -13.51 -0.74 12.22
CA GLY A 1 -13.34 0.12 11.03
C GLY A 1 -12.57 1.38 11.40
N ARG A 2 -11.96 2.11 10.47
CA ARG A 2 -11.01 3.22 10.76
C ARG A 2 -11.55 4.31 11.69
N LEU A 3 -12.86 4.58 11.66
CA LEU A 3 -13.53 5.47 12.62
C LEU A 3 -13.64 4.86 14.02
N GLY A 4 -13.76 3.54 14.15
CA GLY A 4 -13.68 2.84 15.43
C GLY A 4 -12.33 3.02 16.11
N ASN A 5 -11.23 3.08 15.34
CA ASN A 5 -9.90 3.36 15.88
C ASN A 5 -9.84 4.76 16.54
N LEU A 6 -10.52 5.76 15.95
CA LEU A 6 -10.65 7.09 16.56
C LEU A 6 -11.40 7.02 17.88
N PHE A 7 -12.55 6.35 17.94
CA PHE A 7 -13.34 6.25 19.19
C PHE A 7 -12.66 5.41 20.28
N ASN A 8 -11.92 4.37 19.88
CA ASN A 8 -11.17 3.51 20.79
C ASN A 8 -9.84 4.15 21.24
N HIS A 9 -9.41 5.24 20.60
CA HIS A 9 -8.05 5.79 20.71
C HIS A 9 -6.97 4.73 20.45
N GLU A 10 -7.18 3.91 19.43
CA GLU A 10 -6.27 2.87 18.99
C GLU A 10 -5.54 3.34 17.72
N LEU A 11 -4.28 2.89 17.53
CA LEU A 11 -3.57 3.04 16.26
C LEU A 11 -3.28 4.50 15.84
N TYR A 12 -2.60 5.24 16.72
CA TYR A 12 -2.06 6.58 16.46
C TYR A 12 -0.54 6.54 16.21
N GLY A 13 -0.01 7.63 15.65
CA GLY A 13 1.40 7.76 15.29
C GLY A 13 2.21 8.51 16.35
N PRO A 14 3.39 9.06 16.01
CA PRO A 14 4.20 9.79 16.97
C PRO A 14 3.50 11.05 17.51
N PRO A 15 4.02 11.64 18.60
CA PRO A 15 3.59 12.94 19.08
C PRO A 15 3.66 14.01 17.99
N THR A 16 2.73 14.97 18.02
CA THR A 16 2.68 16.04 17.02
C THR A 16 2.10 17.32 17.58
N ASP A 17 2.61 18.46 17.11
CA ASP A 17 2.09 19.79 17.42
C ASP A 17 1.24 20.36 16.28
N LEU A 18 0.94 19.54 15.26
CA LEU A 18 0.13 19.94 14.11
C LEU A 18 -1.33 20.19 14.53
N PRO A 19 -2.03 21.15 13.89
CA PRO A 19 -3.38 21.55 14.31
C PRO A 19 -4.45 20.47 14.10
N TRP A 20 -4.14 19.41 13.36
CA TRP A 20 -5.00 18.22 13.19
C TRP A 20 -4.55 17.01 14.02
N GLY A 21 -3.65 17.21 14.99
CA GLY A 21 -3.28 16.18 15.96
C GLY A 21 -4.49 15.68 16.74
N VAL A 22 -4.53 14.38 17.02
CA VAL A 22 -5.61 13.78 17.82
C VAL A 22 -5.18 13.65 19.27
N PHE A 23 -6.06 14.06 20.18
CA PHE A 23 -5.83 13.88 21.61
C PHE A 23 -5.99 12.41 22.00
N ILE A 24 -5.03 11.87 22.74
CA ILE A 24 -5.09 10.50 23.28
C ILE A 24 -5.17 10.56 24.80
N ARG A 25 -6.19 9.88 25.37
CA ARG A 25 -6.38 9.76 26.82
C ARG A 25 -5.15 9.12 27.48
N PRO A 26 -4.70 9.58 28.67
CA PRO A 26 -3.54 9.01 29.36
C PRO A 26 -3.55 7.49 29.48
N ALA A 27 -4.70 6.88 29.76
CA ALA A 27 -4.86 5.43 29.89
C ALA A 27 -4.59 4.63 28.59
N ASN A 28 -4.65 5.29 27.43
CA ASN A 28 -4.48 4.66 26.12
C ASN A 28 -3.14 5.05 25.46
N ARG A 29 -2.25 5.74 26.18
CA ARG A 29 -0.92 6.13 25.69
C ARG A 29 0.04 4.95 25.75
N LEU A 30 0.85 4.79 24.70
CA LEU A 30 1.91 3.80 24.66
C LEU A 30 2.99 4.14 25.71
N PRO A 31 3.62 3.13 26.33
CA PRO A 31 4.71 3.35 27.27
C PRO A 31 5.82 4.21 26.64
N GLY A 32 6.28 5.24 27.38
CA GLY A 32 7.28 6.20 26.91
C GLY A 32 6.71 7.43 26.19
N TYR A 33 5.39 7.51 26.01
CA TYR A 33 4.70 8.66 25.39
C TYR A 33 3.68 9.34 26.32
N GLU A 34 3.72 9.05 27.62
CA GLU A 34 2.72 9.49 28.60
C GLU A 34 2.68 11.01 28.77
N SER A 35 3.81 11.69 28.55
CA SER A 35 3.93 13.15 28.66
C SER A 35 3.30 13.92 27.50
N TYR A 36 2.99 13.25 26.38
CA TYR A 36 2.44 13.88 25.19
C TYR A 36 0.91 13.79 25.17
N ASN A 37 0.27 14.86 24.68
CA ASN A 37 -1.19 14.94 24.60
C ASN A 37 -1.74 14.65 23.20
N TYR A 38 -1.02 15.08 22.16
CA TYR A 38 -1.47 15.05 20.78
C TYR A 38 -0.56 14.18 19.91
N PHE A 39 -1.17 13.39 19.03
CA PHE A 39 -0.50 12.40 18.21
C PHE A 39 -0.96 12.48 16.76
N HIS A 40 -0.13 11.98 15.83
CA HIS A 40 -0.49 11.88 14.42
C HIS A 40 -1.71 10.95 14.23
N PRO A 41 -2.82 11.41 13.62
CA PRO A 41 -4.00 10.58 13.37
C PRO A 41 -3.80 9.65 12.17
N LEU A 42 -3.14 8.50 12.37
CA LEU A 42 -2.88 7.52 11.31
C LEU A 42 -4.15 7.05 10.59
N PHE A 43 -5.27 6.92 11.32
CA PHE A 43 -6.56 6.58 10.71
C PHE A 43 -7.00 7.61 9.66
N LEU A 44 -6.75 8.91 9.91
CA LEU A 44 -7.12 10.00 9.01
C LEU A 44 -6.22 9.99 7.79
N TYR A 45 -4.92 9.81 8.00
CA TYR A 45 -3.95 9.70 6.90
C TYR A 45 -4.30 8.51 5.98
N GLU A 46 -4.70 7.38 6.55
CA GLU A 46 -5.16 6.25 5.76
C GLU A 46 -6.48 6.50 5.03
N ALA A 47 -7.44 7.15 5.67
CA ALA A 47 -8.71 7.51 5.03
C ALA A 47 -8.49 8.45 3.83
N VAL A 48 -7.63 9.46 3.98
CA VAL A 48 -7.24 10.38 2.90
C VAL A 48 -6.54 9.62 1.79
N GLY A 49 -5.57 8.76 2.12
CA GLY A 49 -4.89 7.92 1.13
C GLY A 49 -5.86 7.03 0.34
N ASN A 50 -6.80 6.38 1.04
CA ASN A 50 -7.82 5.56 0.39
C ASN A 50 -8.77 6.37 -0.49
N LEU A 51 -9.12 7.60 -0.11
CA LEU A 51 -9.94 8.49 -0.94
C LEU A 51 -9.21 8.91 -2.21
N ILE A 52 -7.91 9.23 -2.10
CA ILE A 52 -7.06 9.52 -3.27
C ILE A 52 -6.96 8.29 -4.17
N LEU A 53 -6.71 7.11 -3.61
CA LEU A 53 -6.67 5.86 -4.37
C LEU A 53 -7.99 5.59 -5.08
N PHE A 54 -9.12 5.80 -4.41
CA PHE A 54 -10.44 5.69 -5.02
C PHE A 54 -10.60 6.65 -6.20
N ALA A 55 -10.21 7.91 -6.06
CA ALA A 55 -10.28 8.89 -7.16
C ALA A 55 -9.42 8.48 -8.36
N LEU A 56 -8.22 7.95 -8.11
CA LEU A 56 -7.32 7.43 -9.16
C LEU A 56 -7.93 6.22 -9.87
N LEU A 57 -8.46 5.25 -9.12
CA LEU A 57 -9.12 4.07 -9.67
C LEU A 57 -10.38 4.44 -10.44
N TYR A 58 -11.19 5.37 -9.94
CA TYR A 58 -12.38 5.86 -10.62
C TYR A 58 -12.01 6.53 -11.96
N ARG A 59 -10.94 7.32 -11.97
CA ARG A 59 -10.41 7.91 -13.21
C ARG A 59 -9.90 6.85 -14.19
N ALA A 60 -9.24 5.80 -13.71
CA ALA A 60 -8.79 4.68 -14.55
C ALA A 60 -9.99 3.91 -15.13
N TYR A 61 -11.01 3.64 -14.31
CA TYR A 61 -12.26 3.03 -14.73
C TYR A 61 -12.97 3.85 -15.81
N LYS A 62 -13.05 5.18 -15.65
CA LYS A 62 -13.60 6.09 -16.66
C LYS A 62 -12.83 6.08 -17.98
N LYS A 63 -11.56 5.67 -17.97
CA LYS A 63 -10.73 5.48 -19.18
C LYS A 63 -10.83 4.08 -19.79
N GLY A 64 -11.69 3.22 -19.24
CA GLY A 64 -11.92 1.86 -19.74
C GLY A 64 -11.03 0.79 -19.11
N GLU A 65 -10.24 1.11 -18.08
CA GLU A 65 -9.49 0.08 -17.36
C GLU A 65 -10.44 -0.79 -16.52
N VAL A 66 -10.41 -2.10 -16.75
CA VAL A 66 -11.29 -3.08 -16.08
C VAL A 66 -10.54 -4.38 -15.78
N GLY A 67 -11.13 -5.22 -14.92
CA GLY A 67 -10.63 -6.57 -14.64
C GLY A 67 -9.28 -6.58 -13.88
N GLN A 68 -8.37 -7.46 -14.31
CA GLN A 68 -7.10 -7.73 -13.62
C GLN A 68 -6.23 -6.47 -13.43
N ARG A 69 -6.29 -5.52 -14.37
CA ARG A 69 -5.55 -4.26 -14.26
C ARG A 69 -6.06 -3.38 -13.12
N MET A 70 -7.38 -3.29 -12.94
CA MET A 70 -7.97 -2.55 -11.82
C MET A 70 -7.59 -3.17 -10.47
N LEU A 71 -7.59 -4.51 -10.39
CA LEU A 71 -7.13 -5.22 -9.19
C LEU A 71 -5.65 -4.95 -8.91
N ALA A 72 -4.79 -4.99 -9.94
CA ALA A 72 -3.37 -4.70 -9.80
C ALA A 72 -3.13 -3.25 -9.33
N LEU A 73 -3.84 -2.27 -9.90
CA LEU A 73 -3.78 -0.87 -9.49
C LEU A 73 -4.22 -0.68 -8.03
N TYR A 74 -5.29 -1.38 -7.61
CA TYR A 74 -5.76 -1.34 -6.23
C TYR A 74 -4.72 -1.92 -5.26
N ILE A 75 -4.20 -3.13 -5.54
CA ILE A 75 -3.18 -3.78 -4.70
C ILE A 75 -1.92 -2.92 -4.60
N ALA A 76 -1.44 -2.40 -5.73
CA ALA A 76 -0.26 -1.54 -5.77
C ALA A 76 -0.49 -0.24 -5.00
N GLY A 77 -1.59 0.47 -5.26
CA GLY A 77 -1.91 1.73 -4.60
C GLY A 77 -2.11 1.58 -3.10
N TYR A 78 -2.86 0.57 -2.67
CA TYR A 78 -3.07 0.30 -1.25
C TYR A 78 -1.78 -0.17 -0.56
N GLY A 79 -0.97 -0.98 -1.25
CA GLY A 79 0.36 -1.37 -0.78
C GLY A 79 1.27 -0.17 -0.51
N ILE A 80 1.28 0.83 -1.41
CA ILE A 80 2.03 2.07 -1.21
C ILE A 80 1.53 2.85 0.01
N ILE A 81 0.21 3.02 0.15
CA ILE A 81 -0.38 3.69 1.31
C ILE A 81 0.05 3.00 2.61
N ARG A 82 -0.05 1.66 2.67
CA ARG A 82 0.35 0.89 3.83
C ARG A 82 1.85 1.01 4.10
N TYR A 83 2.69 0.95 3.07
CA TYR A 83 4.15 1.09 3.21
C TYR A 83 4.54 2.44 3.82
N LEU A 84 3.93 3.53 3.35
CA LEU A 84 4.20 4.88 3.84
C LEU A 84 3.68 5.11 5.26
N LEU A 85 2.47 4.65 5.57
CA LEU A 85 1.89 4.80 6.90
C LEU A 85 2.63 4.01 7.97
N ASP A 86 3.25 2.89 7.59
CA ASP A 86 3.95 2.06 8.55
C ASP A 86 5.19 2.75 9.15
N PHE A 87 5.81 3.70 8.42
CA PHE A 87 6.87 4.56 8.98
C PHE A 87 6.40 5.44 10.14
N LEU A 88 5.10 5.74 10.19
CA LEU A 88 4.52 6.57 11.25
C LEU A 88 3.98 5.74 12.41
N ARG A 89 4.16 4.41 12.41
CA ARG A 89 3.71 3.56 13.52
C ARG A 89 4.75 3.51 14.64
N LEU A 90 4.29 3.78 15.85
CA LEU A 90 5.12 3.75 17.06
C LEU A 90 5.64 2.34 17.40
N GLU A 91 4.88 1.30 17.05
CA GLU A 91 5.23 -0.11 17.27
C GLU A 91 6.07 -0.73 16.13
N GLY A 92 6.33 0.04 15.06
CA GLY A 92 6.90 -0.45 13.79
C GLY A 92 8.40 -0.79 13.81
N VAL A 93 9.08 -0.59 14.95
CA VAL A 93 10.56 -0.74 15.05
C VAL A 93 11.02 -2.20 15.15
N SER A 94 10.09 -3.17 15.22
CA SER A 94 10.43 -4.60 15.22
C SER A 94 10.76 -5.11 13.82
N GLY A 95 11.82 -4.61 13.20
CA GLY A 95 12.17 -4.95 11.83
C GLY A 95 13.67 -4.93 11.55
N ILE A 96 14.04 -5.34 10.34
CA ILE A 96 15.44 -5.48 9.91
C ILE A 96 15.80 -4.25 9.07
N TYR A 97 16.97 -3.64 9.34
CA TYR A 97 17.48 -2.45 8.63
C TYR A 97 16.55 -1.22 8.67
N GLY A 98 15.80 -1.04 9.76
CA GLY A 98 14.92 0.13 9.94
C GLY A 98 13.60 0.06 9.16
N LEU A 99 13.26 -1.09 8.57
CA LEU A 99 11.96 -1.37 7.96
C LEU A 99 11.23 -2.45 8.74
N SER A 100 9.92 -2.27 8.95
CA SER A 100 9.08 -3.24 9.63
C SER A 100 8.90 -4.53 8.81
N TYR A 101 8.50 -5.63 9.45
CA TYR A 101 8.13 -6.87 8.74
C TYR A 101 6.99 -6.65 7.72
N THR A 102 6.08 -5.72 7.98
CA THR A 102 4.99 -5.39 7.05
C THR A 102 5.55 -4.72 5.80
N GLN A 103 6.49 -3.81 5.95
CA GLN A 103 7.17 -3.14 4.84
C GLN A 103 7.98 -4.13 4.00
N TRP A 104 8.71 -5.04 4.65
CA TRP A 104 9.40 -6.14 3.96
C TRP A 104 8.44 -7.04 3.18
N GLY A 105 7.29 -7.39 3.74
CA GLY A 105 6.26 -8.16 3.06
C GLY A 105 5.72 -7.47 1.81
N ILE A 106 5.46 -6.16 1.89
CA ILE A 106 5.01 -5.35 0.75
C ILE A 106 6.08 -5.27 -0.34
N LEU A 107 7.35 -5.04 0.05
CA LEU A 107 8.47 -5.04 -0.90
C LEU A 107 8.62 -6.40 -1.59
N GLY A 108 8.56 -7.49 -0.83
CA GLY A 108 8.62 -8.85 -1.37
C GLY A 108 7.49 -9.12 -2.36
N LEU A 109 6.27 -8.68 -2.07
CA LEU A 109 5.14 -8.79 -2.99
C LEU A 109 5.36 -8.02 -4.29
N PHE A 110 5.90 -6.80 -4.22
CA PHE A 110 6.18 -5.99 -5.41
C PHE A 110 7.32 -6.57 -6.25
N ILE A 111 8.39 -7.06 -5.62
CA ILE A 111 9.48 -7.76 -6.31
C ILE A 111 8.95 -9.01 -7.00
N PHE A 112 8.16 -9.83 -6.29
CA PHE A 112 7.55 -11.03 -6.85
C PHE A 112 6.66 -10.71 -8.05
N ALA A 113 5.77 -9.73 -7.93
CA ALA A 113 4.90 -9.30 -9.02
C ALA A 113 5.68 -8.79 -10.23
N PHE A 114 6.77 -8.05 -10.01
CA PHE A 114 7.65 -7.56 -11.07
C PHE A 114 8.37 -8.71 -11.80
N VAL A 115 9.04 -9.59 -11.05
CA VAL A 115 9.78 -10.73 -11.62
C VAL A 115 8.84 -11.66 -12.39
N PHE A 116 7.70 -12.00 -11.79
CA PHE A 116 6.70 -12.84 -12.45
C PHE A 116 6.12 -12.16 -13.70
N GLY A 117 5.81 -10.87 -13.63
CA GLY A 117 5.32 -10.10 -14.77
C GLY A 117 6.30 -10.06 -15.94
N VAL A 118 7.59 -9.82 -15.67
CA VAL A 118 8.65 -9.85 -16.70
C VAL A 118 8.83 -11.26 -17.27
N ALA A 119 8.90 -12.29 -16.41
CA ALA A 119 9.04 -13.68 -16.85
C ALA A 119 7.87 -14.11 -17.74
N TYR A 120 6.63 -13.76 -17.37
CA TYR A 120 5.43 -14.03 -18.15
C TYR A 120 5.48 -13.35 -19.52
N GLN A 121 5.85 -12.07 -19.58
CA GLN A 121 5.98 -11.34 -20.85
C GLN A 121 7.05 -11.96 -21.77
N LEU A 122 8.21 -12.32 -21.21
CA LEU A 122 9.29 -12.97 -21.97
C LEU A 122 8.87 -14.35 -22.48
N TRP A 123 8.20 -15.15 -21.65
CA TRP A 123 7.67 -16.45 -22.04
C TRP A 123 6.62 -16.32 -23.14
N HIS A 124 5.68 -15.39 -23.00
CA HIS A 124 4.63 -15.14 -23.99
C HIS A 124 5.21 -14.70 -25.33
N LYS A 125 6.16 -13.75 -25.34
CA LYS A 125 6.86 -13.32 -26.56
C LYS A 125 7.59 -14.50 -27.23
N ARG A 126 8.27 -15.36 -26.47
CA ARG A 126 9.00 -16.52 -27.01
C ARG A 126 8.07 -17.58 -27.61
N LYS A 127 6.95 -17.88 -26.94
CA LYS A 127 6.03 -18.96 -27.36
C LYS A 127 5.17 -18.55 -28.56
N TYR A 128 4.56 -17.36 -28.51
CA TYR A 128 3.64 -16.91 -29.56
C TYR A 128 4.36 -16.17 -30.69
N GLY A 129 5.49 -15.50 -30.42
CA GLY A 129 6.30 -14.88 -31.46
C GLY A 129 6.85 -15.91 -32.46
N LYS A 130 7.32 -17.07 -31.98
CA LYS A 130 7.76 -18.17 -32.83
C LYS A 130 6.61 -18.81 -33.62
N TRP A 131 5.45 -18.99 -32.98
CA TRP A 131 4.27 -19.58 -33.63
C TRP A 131 3.79 -18.76 -34.84
N PHE A 132 3.80 -17.43 -34.77
CA PHE A 132 3.43 -16.57 -35.91
C PHE A 132 4.45 -16.64 -37.05
N THR A 133 5.76 -16.71 -36.75
CA THR A 133 6.78 -16.93 -37.78
C THR A 133 6.64 -18.29 -38.46
N ASP A 134 6.43 -19.36 -37.69
CA ASP A 134 6.30 -20.73 -38.21
C ASP A 134 5.06 -20.91 -39.11
N ILE A 135 3.96 -20.19 -38.82
CA ILE A 135 2.76 -20.19 -39.66
C ILE A 135 2.99 -19.43 -40.97
N ASN A 136 3.61 -18.26 -40.91
CA ASN A 136 3.90 -17.46 -42.12
C ASN A 136 4.87 -18.19 -43.06
N GLU A 137 5.80 -18.97 -42.52
CA GLU A 137 6.73 -19.78 -43.31
C GLU A 137 6.04 -20.99 -43.97
N LYS A 138 5.00 -21.55 -43.33
CA LYS A 138 4.20 -22.66 -43.90
C LYS A 138 3.16 -22.25 -44.95
N ILE A 139 2.74 -20.98 -44.96
CA ILE A 139 1.73 -20.46 -45.91
C ILE A 139 2.38 -19.95 -47.21
N ARG A 140 3.71 -19.78 -47.23
CA ARG A 140 4.48 -19.28 -48.37
C ARG A 140 5.04 -20.42 -49.21
#